data_AF-A0AAU8SW82-F1
#
_entry.id   AF-A0AAU8SW82-F1
#
_cell.length_a   1.000
_cell.length_b   1.000
_cell.length_c   1.000
_cell.angle_alpha   90.00
_cell.angle_beta   90.00
_cell.angle_gamma   90.00
#
_symmetry.space_group_name_H-M   'P 1'
#
loop_
_entity.id
_entity.type
_entity.pdbx_description
1 polymer ?
#
loop_
_entity_poly.entity_id
_entity_poly.type
_entity_poly.pdbx_seq_one_letter_code
_entity_poly.pdbx_strand_id
1 'polypeptide(L)'
;MKKIEIPCADGTDANCWGTVEVALPYPALELLGCMVTVDESAETVRIDPSPEWLNQFNDKLGDEDLESVNEFGYIERPYRDFGGTICGACGSDQTYDADGNNISAL
;
A
#
# COMPACT_ATOMS: atom_id res chain seq x y z
N MET A 1 14.20 2.58 3.03
CA MET A 1 12.96 2.33 2.25
C MET A 1 11.84 3.04 2.98
N LYS A 2 10.99 3.77 2.27
CA LYS A 2 9.86 4.48 2.90
C LYS A 2 8.86 3.44 3.39
N LYS A 3 8.41 3.61 4.62
CA LYS A 3 7.32 2.83 5.19
C LYS A 3 6.07 3.71 5.28
N ILE A 4 4.93 3.11 4.99
CA ILE A 4 3.62 3.76 5.11
C ILE A 4 2.70 2.86 5.94
N GLU A 5 1.69 3.46 6.53
CA GLU A 5 0.63 2.75 7.22
C GLU A 5 -0.56 2.67 6.26
N ILE A 6 -1.03 1.45 6.00
CA ILE A 6 -2.24 1.20 5.20
C ILE A 6 -3.29 0.51 6.07
N PRO A 7 -4.60 0.73 5.83
CA PRO A 7 -5.66 -0.02 6.47
C PRO A 7 -5.50 -1.53 6.25
N CYS A 8 -5.83 -2.34 7.26
CA CYS A 8 -5.84 -3.78 7.13
C CYS A 8 -6.85 -4.24 6.06
N ALA A 9 -6.36 -4.99 5.07
CA ALA A 9 -7.18 -5.54 3.99
C ALA A 9 -7.56 -6.99 4.27
N ASP A 10 -8.58 -7.25 5.09
CA ASP A 10 -9.48 -8.38 4.84
C ASP A 10 -10.83 -8.17 5.50
N GLY A 11 -11.88 -8.14 4.67
CA GLY A 11 -13.26 -7.84 5.02
C GLY A 11 -13.99 -8.96 5.75
N THR A 12 -13.37 -9.57 6.76
CA THR A 12 -14.03 -10.52 7.67
C THR A 12 -14.36 -9.91 9.03
N ASP A 13 -13.67 -8.84 9.45
CA ASP A 13 -14.01 -8.08 10.65
C ASP A 13 -14.51 -6.70 10.27
N ALA A 14 -15.82 -6.48 10.36
CA ALA A 14 -16.43 -5.15 10.28
C ALA A 14 -15.93 -4.16 11.37
N ASN A 15 -15.01 -4.61 12.24
CA ASN A 15 -14.43 -3.88 13.37
C ASN A 15 -12.89 -3.83 13.36
N CYS A 16 -12.21 -4.25 12.28
CA CYS A 16 -10.76 -4.13 12.20
C CYS A 16 -10.38 -2.70 11.78
N TRP A 17 -10.08 -1.85 12.77
CA TRP A 17 -9.60 -0.48 12.58
C TRP A 17 -8.06 -0.38 12.60
N GLY A 18 -7.37 -1.52 12.44
CA GLY A 18 -5.92 -1.59 12.48
C GLY A 18 -5.29 -1.10 11.18
N THR A 19 -4.11 -0.50 11.30
CA THR A 19 -3.21 -0.26 10.18
C THR A 19 -2.05 -1.26 10.22
N VAL A 20 -1.51 -1.59 9.05
CA VAL A 20 -0.25 -2.33 8.93
C VAL A 20 0.82 -1.46 8.30
N GLU A 21 2.03 -1.60 8.80
CA GLU A 21 3.21 -0.95 8.23
C GLU A 21 3.68 -1.75 7.00
N VAL A 22 3.70 -1.10 5.84
CA VAL A 22 4.20 -1.68 4.59
C VAL A 22 5.39 -0.88 4.08
N ALA A 23 6.40 -1.60 3.58
CA ALA A 23 7.59 -1.00 3.01
C ALA A 23 7.40 -0.87 1.50
N LEU A 24 7.46 0.36 1.00
CA LEU A 24 7.39 0.59 -0.45
C LEU A 24 8.67 0.08 -1.13
N PRO A 25 8.57 -0.59 -2.29
CA PRO A 25 9.72 -1.13 -3.03
C PRO A 25 10.58 -0.03 -3.68
N TYR A 26 10.25 1.24 -3.47
CA TYR A 26 10.91 2.40 -4.05
C TYR A 26 11.99 2.96 -3.11
N PRO A 27 13.28 2.90 -3.52
CA PRO A 27 14.37 3.40 -2.70
C PRO A 27 14.40 4.94 -2.69
N ALA A 28 14.95 5.53 -1.62
CA ALA A 28 15.28 6.96 -1.55
C ALA A 28 14.14 7.98 -1.83
N LEU A 29 12.86 7.58 -1.77
CA LEU A 29 11.72 8.49 -1.98
C LEU A 29 11.80 9.77 -1.11
N GLU A 30 12.02 9.62 0.20
CA GLU A 30 12.10 10.77 1.11
C GLU A 30 13.35 11.63 0.89
N LEU A 31 14.46 10.99 0.52
CA LEU A 31 15.74 11.68 0.36
C LEU A 31 15.77 12.55 -0.90
N LEU A 32 15.02 12.15 -1.93
CA LEU A 32 14.94 12.86 -3.21
C LEU A 32 13.65 13.66 -3.35
N GLY A 33 12.94 13.91 -2.25
CA GLY A 33 11.78 14.81 -2.23
C GLY A 33 10.54 14.29 -2.96
N CYS A 34 10.38 12.97 -3.11
CA CYS A 34 9.13 12.39 -3.61
C CYS A 34 8.05 12.50 -2.53
N MET A 35 6.83 12.83 -2.95
CA MET A 35 5.67 12.86 -2.06
C MET A 35 4.96 11.51 -2.14
N VAL A 36 4.57 10.98 -0.98
CA VAL A 36 3.81 9.73 -0.89
C VAL A 36 2.50 10.04 -0.16
N THR A 37 1.39 9.73 -0.81
CA THR A 37 0.04 9.97 -0.31
C THR A 37 -0.72 8.65 -0.28
N VAL A 38 -1.38 8.36 0.83
CA VAL A 38 -2.22 7.18 1.01
C VAL A 38 -3.67 7.63 0.89
N ASP A 39 -4.39 7.15 -0.12
CA ASP A 39 -5.81 7.45 -0.33
C ASP A 39 -6.68 6.31 0.18
N GLU A 40 -7.16 6.46 1.41
CA GLU A 40 -7.96 5.43 2.10
C GLU A 40 -9.32 5.19 1.46
N SER A 41 -9.85 6.17 0.71
CA SER A 41 -11.15 6.04 0.05
C SER A 41 -11.06 5.25 -1.24
N ALA A 42 -9.97 5.39 -1.98
CA ALA A 42 -9.70 4.66 -3.20
C ALA A 42 -8.89 3.36 -2.98
N GLU A 43 -8.42 3.13 -1.75
CA GLU A 43 -7.54 2.01 -1.37
C GLU A 43 -6.22 1.98 -2.17
N THR A 44 -5.67 3.16 -2.49
CA THR A 44 -4.45 3.31 -3.30
C THR A 44 -3.36 4.13 -2.62
N VAL A 45 -2.11 3.83 -2.98
CA VAL A 45 -0.94 4.66 -2.67
C VAL A 45 -0.58 5.43 -3.92
N ARG A 46 -0.54 6.75 -3.80
CA ARG A 46 -0.01 7.65 -4.81
C ARG A 46 1.39 8.11 -4.45
N ILE A 47 2.29 8.10 -5.42
CA ILE A 47 3.65 8.59 -5.29
C ILE A 47 3.87 9.62 -6.39
N ASP A 48 4.15 10.86 -5.99
CA ASP A 48 4.54 11.93 -6.89
C ASP A 48 6.07 11.99 -6.92
N PRO A 49 6.72 11.41 -7.94
CA PRO A 49 8.15 11.32 -8.00
C PRO A 49 8.77 12.67 -8.37
N SER A 50 9.91 12.99 -7.76
CA SER A 50 10.68 14.16 -8.17
C SER A 50 11.44 13.88 -9.49
N PRO A 51 11.77 14.93 -10.27
CA PRO A 51 12.60 14.75 -11.47
C PRO A 51 13.95 14.10 -11.18
N GLU A 52 14.56 14.39 -10.02
CA GLU A 52 15.83 13.81 -9.61
C GLU A 52 15.71 12.32 -9.27
N TRP A 53 14.61 11.92 -8.65
CA TRP A 53 14.32 10.52 -8.35
C TRP A 53 14.07 9.72 -9.63
N LEU A 54 13.24 10.24 -10.54
CA LEU A 54 13.00 9.60 -11.83
C LEU A 54 14.31 9.40 -12.58
N ASN A 55 15.15 10.42 -12.71
CA ASN A 55 16.41 10.30 -13.45
C ASN A 55 17.35 9.22 -12.87
N GLN A 56 17.25 8.90 -11.57
CA GLN A 56 18.08 7.85 -10.93
C GLN A 56 17.45 6.46 -10.94
N PHE A 57 16.12 6.37 -10.94
CA PHE A 57 15.40 5.12 -10.67
C PHE A 57 14.41 4.73 -11.77
N ASN A 58 14.32 5.49 -12.88
CA ASN A 58 13.46 5.18 -14.02
C ASN A 58 13.67 3.75 -14.55
N ASP A 59 14.92 3.31 -14.69
CA ASP A 59 15.26 1.95 -15.14
C ASP A 59 14.88 0.83 -14.14
N LYS A 60 14.42 1.17 -12.93
CA LYS A 60 14.00 0.21 -11.91
C LYS A 60 12.48 0.15 -11.72
N LEU A 61 11.74 1.01 -12.40
CA LEU A 61 10.29 1.00 -12.39
C LEU A 61 9.76 -0.13 -13.28
N GLY A 62 8.62 -0.71 -12.91
CA GLY A 62 7.89 -1.61 -13.78
C GLY A 62 7.24 -0.84 -14.94
N ASP A 63 6.87 -1.55 -16.02
CA ASP A 63 6.22 -0.94 -17.19
C ASP A 63 4.95 -0.16 -16.82
N GLU A 64 4.15 -0.68 -15.87
CA GLU A 64 2.92 -0.02 -15.38
C GLU A 64 3.20 1.30 -14.65
N ASP A 65 4.26 1.33 -13.82
CA ASP A 65 4.65 2.53 -13.08
C ASP A 65 5.22 3.59 -14.04
N LEU A 66 6.00 3.15 -15.05
CA LEU A 66 6.53 4.01 -16.10
C LEU A 66 5.41 4.62 -16.95
N GLU A 67 4.43 3.82 -17.36
CA GLU A 67 3.27 4.30 -18.11
C GLU A 67 2.49 5.34 -17.29
N SER A 68 2.23 5.05 -16.02
CA SER A 68 1.53 5.98 -15.12
C SER A 68 2.27 7.30 -14.94
N VAL A 69 3.60 7.25 -14.76
CA VAL A 69 4.41 8.48 -14.65
C VAL A 69 4.41 9.26 -15.96
N ASN A 70 4.48 8.60 -17.11
CA ASN A 70 4.49 9.28 -18.41
C ASN A 70 3.12 9.90 -18.76
N GLU A 71 2.02 9.23 -18.39
CA GLU A 71 0.67 9.71 -18.69
C GLU A 71 0.17 10.74 -17.66
N PHE A 72 0.38 10.49 -16.38
CA PHE A 72 -0.21 11.26 -15.28
C PHE A 72 0.80 12.05 -14.44
N GLY A 73 2.09 11.72 -14.53
CA GLY A 73 3.14 12.34 -13.71
C GLY A 73 3.28 11.77 -12.30
N TYR A 74 2.54 10.70 -11.96
CA TYR A 74 2.61 10.02 -10.66
C TYR A 74 2.45 8.51 -10.82
N ILE A 75 2.89 7.77 -9.81
CA ILE A 75 2.63 6.32 -9.69
C ILE A 75 1.44 6.16 -8.76
N GLU A 76 0.44 5.40 -9.16
CA GLU A 76 -0.69 5.03 -8.31
C GLU A 76 -0.88 3.53 -8.34
N ARG A 77 -0.88 2.89 -7.16
CA ARG A 77 -1.11 1.45 -7.05
C ARG A 77 -2.01 1.10 -5.87
N PRO A 78 -2.86 0.06 -5.99
CA PRO A 78 -3.61 -0.50 -4.88
C PRO A 78 -2.72 -0.92 -3.70
N TYR A 79 -3.23 -0.78 -2.47
CA TYR A 79 -2.53 -1.26 -1.26
C TYR A 79 -2.06 -2.70 -1.33
N ARG A 80 -2.88 -3.55 -1.97
CA ARG A 80 -2.65 -4.99 -2.09
C ARG A 80 -1.38 -5.32 -2.88
N ASP A 81 -0.96 -4.44 -3.79
CA ASP A 81 0.24 -4.65 -4.61
C ASP A 81 1.54 -4.49 -3.84
N PHE A 82 1.55 -3.73 -2.74
CA PHE A 82 2.76 -3.49 -1.94
C PHE A 82 3.05 -4.57 -0.90
N GLY A 83 2.15 -5.55 -0.74
CA GLY A 83 2.24 -6.58 0.28
C GLY A 83 1.88 -6.04 1.67
N GLY A 84 0.96 -6.70 2.35
CA GLY A 84 0.38 -6.20 3.60
C GLY A 84 -1.04 -6.68 3.88
N THR A 85 -1.55 -7.65 3.12
CA THR A 85 -2.91 -8.20 3.28
C THR A 85 -3.11 -9.03 4.54
N ILE A 86 -2.07 -9.29 5.33
CA ILE A 86 -2.14 -10.11 6.54
C ILE A 86 -2.00 -9.21 7.78
N CYS A 87 -3.12 -8.82 8.35
CA CYS A 87 -3.20 -7.99 9.54
C CYS A 87 -2.85 -8.79 10.81
N GLY A 88 -1.62 -8.62 11.32
CA GLY A 88 -1.23 -9.17 12.63
C GLY A 88 -1.94 -8.52 13.82
N ALA A 89 -2.54 -7.33 13.62
CA ALA A 89 -3.31 -6.61 14.65
C ALA A 89 -4.72 -7.17 14.84
N CYS A 90 -5.31 -7.76 13.80
CA CYS A 90 -6.66 -8.35 13.82
C CYS A 90 -6.64 -9.88 13.75
N GLY A 91 -5.47 -10.52 13.58
CA GLY A 91 -5.33 -11.98 13.56
C GLY A 91 -5.84 -12.58 12.25
N SER A 92 -5.21 -12.24 11.12
CA SER A 92 -5.71 -12.57 9.78
C SER A 92 -5.48 -14.01 9.29
N ASP A 93 -5.57 -15.02 10.14
CA ASP A 93 -5.91 -16.39 9.69
C ASP A 93 -7.33 -16.79 10.13
N GLN A 94 -8.04 -15.86 10.78
CA GLN A 94 -9.31 -16.13 11.41
C GLN A 94 -10.47 -15.43 10.66
N THR A 95 -11.48 -16.21 10.30
CA THR A 95 -12.72 -15.78 9.65
C THR A 95 -13.73 -15.49 10.75
N TYR A 96 -14.47 -14.40 10.65
CA TYR A 96 -15.48 -14.03 11.64
C TYR A 96 -16.87 -13.97 10.99
N ASP A 97 -17.91 -14.32 11.75
CA ASP A 97 -19.30 -14.17 11.30
C ASP A 97 -19.80 -12.72 11.45
N ALA A 98 -21.02 -12.44 10.97
CA ALA A 98 -21.63 -11.11 11.03
C ALA A 98 -21.89 -10.59 12.46
N ASP A 99 -21.81 -11.45 13.46
CA ASP A 99 -21.94 -11.13 14.88
C ASP A 99 -20.56 -10.95 15.57
N GLY A 100 -19.47 -11.09 14.82
CA GLY A 100 -18.10 -10.93 15.31
C GLY A 100 -17.54 -12.17 16.03
N ASN A 101 -18.13 -13.35 15.83
CA ASN A 101 -17.58 -14.59 16.38
C ASN A 101 -16.53 -15.16 15.44
N ASN A 102 -15.40 -15.62 15.98
CA ASN A 102 -14.38 -16.34 15.21
C ASN A 102 -14.91 -17.72 14.78
N ILE A 103 -15.02 -17.95 13.48
CA ILE A 103 -15.47 -19.20 12.84
C ILE A 103 -14.34 -19.95 12.12
N SER A 104 -13.09 -19.48 12.17
CA SER A 104 -11.98 -20.19 11.51
C SER A 104 -11.57 -21.50 12.17
N ALA A 105 -12.09 -21.80 13.36
CA ALA A 105 -11.85 -23.04 14.09
C ALA A 105 -13.04 -24.02 14.08
N LEU A 106 -14.08 -23.79 13.26
CA LEU A 106 -15.24 -24.67 13.14
C LEU A 106 -15.03 -25.83 12.15
#